data_AF-A0A843X6T6-F1
#
_entry.id   AF-A0A843X6T6-F1
#
_cell.length_a   1.000
_cell.length_b   1.000
_cell.length_c   1.000
_cell.angle_alpha   90.00
_cell.angle_beta   90.00
_cell.angle_gamma   90.00
#
_symmetry.space_group_name_H-M   'P 1'
#
loop_
_entity.id
_entity.type
_entity.pdbx_description
1 polymer ?
#
loop_
_entity_poly.entity_id
_entity_poly.type
_entity_poly.pdbx_seq_one_letter_code
_entity_poly.pdbx_strand_id
1 'polypeptide(L)'
;MEQEFLSLAQGSMTVLEYEARFSELSKYAPHIVADERRKTKKFVMELKPSLRTRLVAFDHRTLDEALSAACRQEGEMEQYLEEKKASQKRPAATFQRQDKKKMVYQTPQRSVAVGSTQVPSVRSPGVKKEC
;
A
#
# COMPACT_ATOMS: atom_id res chain seq x y z
N MET A 1 19.66 -31.25 8.16
CA MET A 1 19.87 -31.68 6.76
C MET A 1 18.54 -31.92 6.04
N GLU A 2 18.05 -33.14 5.80
CA GLU A 2 16.81 -33.34 5.01
C GLU A 2 15.56 -32.73 5.68
N GLN A 3 15.26 -33.12 6.92
CA GLN A 3 14.14 -32.55 7.69
C GLN A 3 14.23 -31.02 7.84
N GLU A 4 15.45 -30.50 7.89
CA GLU A 4 15.75 -29.07 7.97
C GLU A 4 15.39 -28.35 6.66
N PHE A 5 15.74 -28.93 5.50
CA PHE A 5 15.30 -28.47 4.18
C PHE A 5 13.78 -28.51 4.02
N LEU A 6 13.13 -29.55 4.55
CA LEU A 6 11.66 -29.64 4.54
C LEU A 6 11.05 -28.47 5.32
N SER A 7 11.60 -28.12 6.49
CA SER A 7 11.20 -26.97 7.31
C SER A 7 11.79 -25.60 6.91
N LEU A 8 12.62 -25.52 5.87
CA LEU A 8 13.40 -24.31 5.57
C LEU A 8 12.52 -23.21 4.95
N ALA A 9 12.21 -22.19 5.75
CA ALA A 9 11.56 -20.95 5.33
C ALA A 9 12.51 -19.74 5.47
N GLN A 10 12.24 -18.67 4.71
CA GLN A 10 13.06 -17.45 4.71
C GLN A 10 13.15 -16.80 6.10
N GLY A 11 12.04 -16.76 6.85
CA GLY A 11 11.98 -16.12 8.16
C GLY A 11 12.42 -14.65 8.11
N SER A 12 13.46 -14.31 8.87
CA SER A 12 14.07 -12.98 8.92
C SER A 12 15.22 -12.74 7.91
N MET A 13 15.63 -13.76 7.16
CA MET A 13 16.74 -13.65 6.20
C MET A 13 16.36 -12.75 5.01
N THR A 14 17.38 -12.16 4.38
CA THR A 14 17.27 -11.65 3.00
C THR A 14 16.99 -12.81 2.04
N VAL A 15 16.53 -12.49 0.83
CA VAL A 15 16.30 -13.47 -0.24
C VAL A 15 17.59 -14.21 -0.61
N LEU A 16 18.75 -13.53 -0.59
CA LEU A 16 20.05 -14.11 -0.94
C LEU A 16 20.60 -15.07 0.13
N GLU A 17 20.49 -14.71 1.42
CA GLU A 17 20.85 -15.61 2.52
C GLU A 17 19.95 -16.87 2.54
N TYR A 18 18.67 -16.69 2.23
CA TYR A 18 17.73 -17.79 2.09
C TYR A 18 18.05 -18.70 0.89
N GLU A 19 18.42 -18.14 -0.27
CA GLU A 19 18.89 -18.92 -1.41
C GLU A 19 20.13 -19.74 -1.05
N ALA A 20 21.14 -19.12 -0.44
CA ALA A 20 22.37 -19.83 -0.07
C ALA A 20 22.09 -21.03 0.85
N ARG A 21 21.20 -20.86 1.84
CA ARG A 21 20.72 -21.95 2.72
C ARG A 21 19.91 -23.01 1.98
N PHE A 22 19.05 -22.59 1.05
CA PHE A 22 18.24 -23.49 0.23
C PHE A 22 19.14 -24.34 -0.69
N SER A 23 20.13 -23.72 -1.32
CA SER A 23 21.14 -24.35 -2.19
C SER A 23 22.02 -25.33 -1.42
N GLU A 24 22.50 -24.94 -0.22
CA GLU A 24 23.20 -25.81 0.72
C GLU A 24 22.39 -27.07 1.06
N LEU A 25 21.15 -26.87 1.55
CA LEU A 25 20.33 -27.94 2.12
C LEU A 25 19.62 -28.81 1.06
N SER A 26 19.39 -28.29 -0.15
CA SER A 26 18.72 -29.03 -1.25
C SER A 26 19.42 -30.35 -1.62
N LYS A 27 20.73 -30.40 -1.43
CA LYS A 27 21.61 -31.58 -1.67
C LYS A 27 21.18 -32.81 -0.86
N TYR A 28 20.53 -32.61 0.28
CA TYR A 28 20.03 -33.68 1.15
C TYR A 28 18.60 -34.12 0.83
N ALA A 29 17.90 -33.43 -0.09
CA ALA A 29 16.52 -33.72 -0.45
C ALA A 29 16.29 -33.73 -1.99
N PRO A 30 17.13 -34.43 -2.78
CA PRO A 30 17.11 -34.33 -4.25
C PRO A 30 15.76 -34.75 -4.87
N HIS A 31 14.98 -35.61 -4.19
CA HIS A 31 13.65 -36.04 -4.65
C HIS A 31 12.56 -34.96 -4.50
N ILE A 32 12.80 -33.92 -3.67
CA ILE A 32 11.93 -32.75 -3.52
C ILE A 32 12.20 -31.73 -4.63
N VAL A 33 13.48 -31.53 -4.97
CA VAL A 33 13.99 -30.59 -5.99
C VAL A 33 14.33 -31.27 -7.33
N ALA A 34 13.72 -32.43 -7.61
CA ALA A 34 14.10 -33.32 -8.71
C ALA A 34 13.94 -32.72 -10.12
N ASP A 35 13.11 -31.68 -10.24
CA ASP A 35 13.04 -30.81 -11.42
C ASP A 35 13.02 -29.35 -10.98
N GLU A 36 13.48 -28.46 -11.88
CA GLU A 36 13.66 -27.05 -11.56
C GLU A 36 12.33 -26.35 -11.25
N ARG A 37 11.18 -26.82 -11.77
CA ARG A 37 9.87 -26.24 -11.45
C ARG A 37 9.42 -26.59 -10.03
N ARG A 38 9.68 -27.80 -9.55
CA ARG A 38 9.46 -28.20 -8.14
C ARG A 38 10.39 -27.46 -7.19
N LYS A 39 11.66 -27.30 -7.55
CA LYS A 39 12.65 -26.50 -6.80
C LYS A 39 12.21 -25.03 -6.69
N THR A 40 11.89 -24.40 -7.82
CA THR A 40 11.39 -23.02 -7.90
C THR A 40 10.09 -22.85 -7.10
N LYS A 41 9.16 -23.80 -7.22
CA LYS A 41 7.90 -23.76 -6.44
C LYS A 41 8.14 -23.87 -4.94
N LYS A 42 9.01 -24.76 -4.45
CA LYS A 42 9.31 -24.82 -3.00
C LYS A 42 9.99 -23.53 -2.53
N PHE A 43 10.97 -23.01 -3.27
CA PHE A 43 11.59 -21.72 -2.96
C PHE A 43 10.55 -20.60 -2.79
N VAL A 44 9.69 -20.38 -3.79
CA VAL A 44 8.64 -19.34 -3.73
C VAL A 44 7.61 -19.60 -2.62
N MET A 45 7.23 -20.86 -2.36
CA MET A 45 6.27 -21.19 -1.31
C MET A 45 6.80 -20.96 0.11
N GLU A 46 8.12 -20.97 0.31
CA GLU A 46 8.75 -20.82 1.63
C GLU A 46 9.41 -19.43 1.84
N LEU A 47 9.31 -18.54 0.85
CA LEU A 47 9.56 -17.10 1.02
C LEU A 47 8.61 -16.49 2.06
N LYS A 48 9.04 -15.39 2.69
CA LYS A 48 8.24 -14.68 3.68
C LYS A 48 6.91 -14.17 3.07
N PRO A 49 5.78 -14.17 3.81
CA PRO A 49 4.45 -14.00 3.23
C PRO A 49 4.26 -12.75 2.35
N SER A 50 4.93 -11.64 2.66
CA SER A 50 4.87 -10.41 1.87
C SER A 50 5.51 -10.54 0.49
N LEU A 51 6.60 -11.29 0.34
CA LEU A 51 7.17 -11.61 -0.98
C LEU A 51 6.33 -12.68 -1.67
N ARG A 52 6.03 -13.78 -0.94
CA ARG A 52 5.29 -14.93 -1.47
C ARG A 52 3.99 -14.55 -2.17
N THR A 53 3.14 -13.74 -1.54
CA THR A 53 1.84 -13.31 -2.11
C THR A 53 1.97 -12.59 -3.45
N ARG A 54 3.11 -11.97 -3.76
CA ARG A 54 3.34 -11.32 -5.06
C ARG A 54 3.97 -12.25 -6.08
N LEU A 55 4.91 -13.11 -5.66
CA LEU A 55 5.57 -14.04 -6.58
C LEU A 55 4.69 -15.22 -6.99
N VAL A 56 3.78 -15.73 -6.13
CA VAL A 56 2.87 -16.83 -6.49
C VAL A 56 1.86 -16.49 -7.59
N ALA A 57 1.73 -15.21 -7.96
CA ALA A 57 0.93 -14.76 -9.10
C ALA A 57 1.62 -15.00 -10.46
N PHE A 58 2.91 -15.35 -10.47
CA PHE A 58 3.72 -15.55 -11.68
C PHE A 58 4.23 -17.00 -11.77
N ASP A 59 4.14 -17.61 -12.96
CA ASP A 59 4.66 -18.95 -13.22
C ASP A 59 6.17 -18.91 -13.52
N HIS A 60 6.96 -18.59 -12.48
CA HIS A 60 8.43 -18.66 -12.54
C HIS A 60 8.87 -20.09 -12.89
N ARG A 61 9.67 -20.23 -13.95
CA ARG A 61 10.09 -21.53 -14.50
C ARG A 61 11.44 -22.01 -13.99
N THR A 62 12.28 -21.07 -13.58
CA THR A 62 13.64 -21.30 -13.07
C THR A 62 13.84 -20.65 -11.71
N LEU A 63 14.80 -21.14 -10.92
CA LEU A 63 15.12 -20.53 -9.63
C LEU A 63 15.64 -19.09 -9.83
N ASP A 64 16.43 -18.85 -10.87
CA ASP A 64 16.96 -17.52 -11.23
C ASP A 64 15.88 -16.47 -11.51
N GLU A 65 14.80 -16.84 -12.22
CA GLU A 65 13.64 -15.97 -12.44
C GLU A 65 12.96 -15.58 -11.11
N ALA A 66 12.72 -16.56 -10.24
CA ALA A 66 12.10 -16.35 -8.94
C ALA A 66 13.01 -15.54 -8.00
N LEU A 67 14.31 -15.82 -8.01
CA LEU A 67 15.33 -15.12 -7.22
C LEU A 67 15.43 -13.66 -7.63
N SER A 68 15.54 -13.39 -8.94
CA SER A 68 15.60 -12.04 -9.50
C SER A 68 14.35 -11.22 -9.18
N ALA A 69 13.16 -11.84 -9.26
CA ALA A 69 11.90 -11.21 -8.86
C ALA A 69 11.82 -10.96 -7.35
N ALA A 70 12.26 -11.91 -6.52
CA ALA A 70 12.24 -11.81 -5.07
C ALA A 70 13.19 -10.71 -4.56
N CYS A 71 14.42 -10.64 -5.07
CA CYS A 71 15.40 -9.61 -4.72
C CYS A 71 14.92 -8.20 -5.10
N ARG A 72 14.38 -8.01 -6.32
CA ARG A 72 13.76 -6.75 -6.74
C ARG A 72 12.65 -6.35 -5.77
N GLN A 73 11.73 -7.29 -5.50
CA GLN A 73 10.55 -7.01 -4.68
C GLN A 73 10.89 -6.77 -3.20
N GLU A 74 11.99 -7.33 -2.70
CA GLU A 74 12.55 -7.07 -1.38
C GLU A 74 13.09 -5.63 -1.27
N GLY A 75 13.90 -5.20 -2.25
CA GLY A 75 14.42 -3.82 -2.30
C GLY A 75 13.33 -2.75 -2.40
N GLU A 76 12.32 -2.96 -3.26
CA GLU A 76 11.16 -2.06 -3.37
C GLU A 76 10.40 -1.90 -2.03
N MET A 77 10.27 -3.00 -1.28
CA MET A 77 9.63 -2.96 0.05
C MET A 77 10.48 -2.24 1.09
N GLU A 78 11.79 -2.42 1.07
CA GLU A 78 12.70 -1.75 2.00
C GLU A 78 12.72 -0.23 1.76
N GLN A 79 12.79 0.19 0.49
CA GLN A 79 12.68 1.59 0.09
C GLN A 79 11.36 2.22 0.59
N TYR A 80 10.22 1.61 0.28
CA TYR A 80 8.91 2.07 0.76
C TYR A 80 8.85 2.18 2.30
N LEU A 81 9.44 1.21 3.02
CA LEU A 81 9.46 1.23 4.49
C LEU A 81 10.36 2.34 5.03
N GLU A 82 11.50 2.66 4.40
CA GLU A 82 12.36 3.76 4.86
C GLU A 82 11.78 5.14 4.52
N GLU A 83 11.16 5.33 3.33
CA GLU A 83 10.39 6.54 3.03
C GLU A 83 9.26 6.77 4.04
N LYS A 84 8.56 5.69 4.42
CA LYS A 84 7.51 5.71 5.45
C LYS A 84 8.07 6.01 6.85
N LYS A 85 9.30 5.61 7.17
CA LYS A 85 9.99 6.01 8.42
C LYS A 85 10.42 7.48 8.37
N ALA A 86 11.01 7.93 7.27
CA ALA A 86 11.51 9.30 7.09
C ALA A 86 10.39 10.34 7.16
N SER A 87 9.25 10.06 6.53
CA SER A 87 8.06 10.92 6.60
C SER A 87 7.48 11.03 8.01
N GLN A 88 7.45 9.94 8.79
CA GLN A 88 7.02 9.96 10.20
C GLN A 88 8.01 10.66 11.15
N LYS A 89 9.30 10.72 10.82
CA LYS A 89 10.33 11.43 11.61
C LYS A 89 10.29 12.95 11.48
N ARG A 90 9.52 13.51 10.53
CA ARG A 90 9.35 14.97 10.40
C ARG A 90 8.49 15.49 11.55
N PRO A 91 8.96 16.46 12.36
CA PRO A 91 8.10 17.06 13.37
C PRO A 91 6.89 17.71 12.67
N ALA A 92 5.71 17.56 13.28
CA ALA A 92 4.49 18.17 12.76
C ALA A 92 4.69 19.69 12.68
N ALA A 93 4.75 20.23 11.45
CA ALA A 93 5.00 21.65 11.23
C ALA A 93 3.87 22.46 11.87
N THR A 94 4.17 23.17 12.95
CA THR A 94 3.18 23.93 13.73
C THR A 94 2.46 24.92 12.82
N PHE A 95 1.20 24.60 12.52
CA PHE A 95 0.37 25.37 11.60
C PHE A 95 0.01 26.69 12.27
N GLN A 96 0.86 27.71 12.11
CA GLN A 96 0.59 29.05 12.64
C GLN A 96 -0.66 29.59 11.96
N ARG A 97 -1.79 29.51 12.68
CA ARG A 97 -3.01 30.23 12.33
C ARG A 97 -2.66 31.71 12.30
N GLN A 98 -2.63 32.30 11.11
CA GLN A 98 -2.53 33.75 10.97
C GLN A 98 -3.89 34.35 11.33
N ASP A 99 -4.01 34.84 12.56
CA ASP A 99 -5.18 35.59 13.02
C ASP A 99 -5.41 36.83 12.16
N LYS A 100 -6.37 36.74 11.24
CA LYS A 100 -6.78 37.85 10.39
C LYS A 100 -7.45 38.92 11.25
N LYS A 101 -6.70 39.97 11.58
CA LYS A 101 -7.15 41.13 12.36
C LYS A 101 -8.45 41.70 11.81
N LYS A 102 -9.37 42.05 12.71
CA LYS A 102 -10.63 42.73 12.39
C LYS A 102 -10.34 44.08 11.73
N MET A 103 -10.94 44.33 10.58
CA MET A 103 -10.90 45.63 9.89
C MET A 103 -12.25 46.33 10.13
N VAL A 104 -12.27 47.30 11.04
CA VAL A 104 -13.47 48.10 11.34
C VAL A 104 -13.52 49.30 10.41
N TYR A 105 -14.58 49.41 9.60
CA TYR A 105 -14.94 50.65 8.91
C TYR A 105 -16.42 51.00 9.15
N GLN A 106 -16.72 52.28 8.98
CA GLN A 106 -17.74 52.99 9.74
C GLN A 106 -18.97 53.32 8.88
N THR A 107 -20.17 53.20 9.46
CA THR A 107 -21.45 53.43 8.77
C THR A 107 -21.89 54.89 8.75
N PRO A 108 -22.34 55.42 7.60
CA PRO A 108 -23.33 56.49 7.51
C PRO A 108 -24.77 55.91 7.55
N GLN A 109 -25.77 56.73 7.88
CA GLN A 109 -27.18 56.31 8.05
C GLN A 109 -28.16 56.99 7.06
N ARG A 110 -29.46 56.63 7.18
CA ARG A 110 -30.70 57.36 6.75
C ARG A 110 -31.26 56.89 5.38
N SER A 111 -32.57 56.70 5.16
CA SER A 111 -33.81 57.01 5.95
C SER A 111 -34.90 55.91 5.81
N VAL A 112 -36.04 56.05 6.50
CA VAL A 112 -37.14 55.06 6.60
C VAL A 112 -38.40 55.40 5.80
N ALA A 113 -39.08 54.36 5.29
CA ALA A 113 -40.53 54.23 5.01
C ALA A 113 -40.76 52.72 4.67
N VAL A 114 -41.55 51.86 5.34
CA VAL A 114 -42.89 51.90 5.97
C VAL A 114 -44.05 51.62 4.98
N GLY A 115 -44.66 50.43 5.12
CA GLY A 115 -45.88 49.96 4.44
C GLY A 115 -45.65 49.04 3.22
N SER A 116 -46.50 48.06 2.90
CA SER A 116 -47.61 47.45 3.66
C SER A 116 -47.95 46.02 3.14
N THR A 117 -48.36 45.15 4.07
CA THR A 117 -49.20 43.94 3.97
C THR A 117 -49.51 43.30 2.60
N GLN A 118 -49.10 42.03 2.38
CA GLN A 118 -50.01 40.90 2.02
C GLN A 118 -49.34 39.50 1.91
N VAL A 119 -50.16 38.47 2.13
CA VAL A 119 -50.01 37.02 1.83
C VAL A 119 -51.41 36.54 1.36
N PRO A 120 -51.61 35.38 0.67
CA PRO A 120 -50.77 34.18 0.52
C PRO A 120 -50.39 33.94 -0.98
N SER A 121 -50.41 32.79 -1.69
CA SER A 121 -50.97 31.43 -1.45
C SER A 121 -50.34 30.32 -2.32
N VAL A 122 -50.91 29.12 -2.22
CA VAL A 122 -50.47 27.82 -2.78
C VAL A 122 -50.68 27.66 -4.31
N ARG A 123 -49.88 26.78 -4.96
CA ARG A 123 -50.31 25.43 -5.44
C ARG A 123 -49.12 24.63 -6.03
N SER A 124 -49.29 23.30 -6.17
CA SER A 124 -48.22 22.32 -6.47
C SER A 124 -48.22 21.84 -7.96
N PRO A 125 -47.66 20.67 -8.34
CA PRO A 125 -46.51 20.56 -9.25
C PRO A 125 -46.85 20.14 -10.70
N GLY A 126 -45.84 20.11 -11.59
CA GLY A 126 -45.98 19.61 -12.96
C GLY A 126 -44.77 18.80 -13.44
N VAL A 127 -45.01 17.62 -14.00
CA VAL A 127 -43.97 16.66 -14.48
C VAL A 127 -44.00 16.54 -16.00
N LYS A 128 -42.84 16.62 -16.64
CA LYS A 128 -42.53 16.25 -18.05
C LYS A 128 -41.05 15.81 -18.04
N LYS A 129 -40.57 14.63 -18.47
CA LYS A 129 -40.96 13.61 -19.48
C LYS A 129 -40.73 14.01 -20.95
N GLU A 130 -40.29 12.98 -21.69
CA GLU A 130 -39.81 12.94 -23.08
C GLU A 130 -38.55 13.78 -23.40
N CYS A 131 -37.53 13.29 -24.14
CA CYS A 131 -37.28 11.95 -24.70
C CYS A 131 -35.94 11.40 -24.21
#